data_AF-A0A9R1DK72-F1
#
_entry.id   AF-A0A9R1DK72-F1
#
_cell.length_a   1.000
_cell.length_b   1.000
_cell.length_c   1.000
_cell.angle_alpha   90.00
_cell.angle_beta   90.00
_cell.angle_gamma   90.00
#
_symmetry.space_group_name_H-M   'P 1'
#
loop_
_entity.id
_entity.type
_entity.pdbx_description
1 polymer ?
#
loop_
_entity_poly.entity_id
_entity_poly.type
_entity_poly.pdbx_seq_one_letter_code
_entity_poly.pdbx_strand_id
1 'polypeptide(L)'
;MNTMLSENAERRPSVLDNLQKQLDEAVLDMQLYGKALDVFEDDPATRGILHDHLLRTMGTPIVDKILFGLDKDNKLKNGMEFEDSEEQHVQLSTTERTFLAKDLPGQLSSKAQALVEALEGKRFDSFMDALRDTAEESGLLFKKLDERLEPLMLHSHRKDLIAQVSSETDPVSFLPKVVALLFLQAYNKALQAPGGAVGAVITVLKDKLPASTFKVLTEYHATTVKLLALQDAATGDEDDCTSDRMLEKKEDLEERLMPELKSLALGTSKEQ
;
A
#
# COMPACT_ATOMS: atom_id res chain seq x y z
N MET A 1 16.97 -13.11 -39.82
CA MET A 1 17.61 -12.85 -38.51
C MET A 1 17.90 -11.36 -38.29
N ASN A 2 18.45 -10.62 -39.27
CA ASN A 2 18.73 -9.18 -39.11
C ASN A 2 17.49 -8.26 -39.00
N THR A 3 16.38 -8.56 -39.69
CA THR A 3 15.17 -7.73 -39.64
C THR A 3 14.50 -7.74 -38.26
N MET A 4 14.41 -8.91 -37.63
CA MET A 4 13.84 -9.08 -36.28
C MET A 4 14.65 -8.39 -35.18
N LEU A 5 15.98 -8.46 -35.25
CA LEU A 5 16.84 -7.73 -34.31
C LEU A 5 16.73 -6.21 -34.49
N SER A 6 16.51 -5.74 -35.73
CA SER A 6 16.29 -4.32 -36.02
C SER A 6 14.94 -3.83 -35.49
N GLU A 7 13.86 -4.59 -35.70
CA GLU A 7 12.52 -4.26 -35.18
C GLU A 7 12.48 -4.31 -33.65
N ASN A 8 13.15 -5.30 -33.02
CA ASN A 8 13.26 -5.38 -31.57
C ASN A 8 14.09 -4.23 -30.98
N ALA A 9 15.12 -3.74 -31.68
CA ALA A 9 15.90 -2.59 -31.24
C ALA A 9 15.08 -1.30 -31.19
N GLU A 10 14.04 -1.17 -32.03
CA GLU A 10 13.11 -0.03 -32.01
C GLU A 10 12.02 -0.18 -30.94
N ARG A 11 11.63 -1.42 -30.58
CA ARG A 11 10.63 -1.72 -29.54
C ARG A 11 11.19 -1.68 -28.11
N ARG A 12 12.47 -1.95 -27.94
CA ARG A 12 13.11 -2.02 -26.62
C ARG A 12 13.02 -0.71 -25.82
N PRO A 13 13.28 0.48 -26.38
CA PRO A 13 13.15 1.74 -25.65
C PRO A 13 11.72 2.01 -25.16
N SER A 14 10.69 1.61 -25.91
CA SER A 14 9.30 1.85 -25.50
C SER A 14 8.87 0.97 -24.33
N VAL A 15 9.43 -0.24 -24.20
CA VAL A 15 9.21 -1.12 -23.04
C VAL A 15 9.76 -0.48 -21.77
N LEU A 16 11.01 -0.01 -21.80
CA LEU A 16 11.64 0.62 -20.64
C LEU A 16 11.00 1.98 -20.30
N ASP A 17 10.61 2.77 -21.30
CA ASP A 17 9.89 4.04 -21.09
C ASP A 17 8.49 3.81 -20.47
N ASN A 18 7.75 2.80 -20.92
CA ASN A 18 6.47 2.44 -20.32
C ASN A 18 6.65 1.94 -18.88
N LEU A 19 7.65 1.08 -18.64
CA LEU A 19 7.99 0.60 -17.30
C LEU A 19 8.33 1.77 -16.37
N GLN A 20 9.17 2.70 -16.82
CA GLN A 20 9.55 3.90 -16.08
C GLN A 20 8.32 4.73 -15.68
N LYS A 21 7.41 4.99 -16.62
CA LYS A 21 6.17 5.75 -16.35
C LYS A 21 5.28 5.08 -15.32
N GLN A 22 5.13 3.75 -15.39
CA GLN A 22 4.32 2.99 -14.44
C GLN A 22 4.95 2.96 -13.04
N LEU A 23 6.28 2.94 -12.95
CA LEU A 23 6.99 2.88 -11.67
C LEU A 23 7.13 4.25 -10.98
N ASP A 24 7.21 5.34 -11.75
CA ASP A 24 7.38 6.69 -11.20
C ASP A 24 6.32 7.04 -10.15
N GLU A 25 5.04 6.81 -10.45
CA GLU A 25 3.93 7.11 -9.53
C GLU A 25 3.92 6.13 -8.36
N ALA A 26 4.04 4.83 -8.63
CA ALA A 26 3.99 3.79 -7.60
C ALA A 26 5.12 3.94 -6.55
N VAL A 27 6.33 4.28 -7.00
CA VAL A 27 7.49 4.48 -6.11
C VAL A 27 7.36 5.78 -5.31
N LEU A 28 6.80 6.85 -5.89
CA LEU A 28 6.53 8.09 -5.15
C LEU A 28 5.48 7.88 -4.05
N ASP A 29 4.38 7.20 -4.36
CA ASP A 29 3.36 6.87 -3.37
C ASP A 29 3.94 6.00 -2.26
N MET A 30 4.75 4.99 -2.62
CA MET A 30 5.40 4.12 -1.64
C MET A 30 6.35 4.90 -0.72
N GLN A 31 7.10 5.87 -1.24
CA GLN A 31 7.93 6.77 -0.44
C GLN A 31 7.10 7.64 0.49
N LEU A 32 5.94 8.13 0.03
CA LEU A 32 5.02 8.94 0.83
C LEU A 32 4.50 8.17 2.05
N TYR A 33 4.02 6.93 1.85
CA TYR A 33 3.55 6.08 2.94
C TYR A 33 4.70 5.61 3.85
N GLY A 34 5.91 5.43 3.30
CA GLY A 34 7.10 5.08 4.06
C GLY A 34 7.40 6.09 5.19
N LYS A 35 7.10 7.39 4.98
CA LYS A 35 7.30 8.44 6.00
C LYS A 35 6.49 8.18 7.28
N ALA A 36 5.33 7.56 7.20
CA ALA A 36 4.50 7.31 8.39
C ALA A 36 5.14 6.32 9.36
N LEU A 37 6.07 5.49 8.89
CA LEU A 37 6.77 4.49 9.72
C LEU A 37 7.61 5.13 10.83
N ASP A 38 8.15 6.34 10.60
CA ASP A 38 8.94 7.09 11.59
C ASP A 38 8.11 7.45 12.84
N VAL A 39 6.78 7.51 12.72
CA VAL A 39 5.91 7.83 13.87
C VAL A 39 5.86 6.68 14.88
N PHE A 40 6.23 5.47 14.46
CA PHE A 40 6.18 4.25 15.26
C PHE A 40 7.58 3.77 15.68
N GLU A 41 8.58 4.66 15.71
CA GLU A 41 9.95 4.31 16.12
C GLU A 41 10.02 3.65 17.50
N ASP A 42 9.22 4.13 18.45
CA ASP A 42 9.15 3.63 19.82
C ASP A 42 8.27 2.38 20.00
N ASP A 43 7.59 1.92 18.93
CA ASP A 43 6.77 0.70 18.92
C ASP A 43 7.22 -0.26 17.80
N PRO A 44 8.27 -1.07 18.06
CA PRO A 44 8.81 -2.00 17.08
C PRO A 44 7.80 -3.04 16.57
N ALA A 45 6.80 -3.40 17.39
CA ALA A 45 5.80 -4.39 17.02
C ALA A 45 4.85 -3.83 15.95
N THR A 46 4.27 -2.67 16.21
CA THR A 46 3.40 -1.98 15.23
C THR A 46 4.17 -1.57 14.00
N ARG A 47 5.39 -1.03 14.18
CA ARG A 47 6.27 -0.67 13.08
C ARG A 47 6.53 -1.85 12.15
N GLY A 48 6.87 -3.02 12.70
CA GLY A 48 7.09 -4.24 11.92
C GLY A 48 5.86 -4.66 11.08
N ILE A 49 4.66 -4.57 11.66
CA ILE A 49 3.40 -4.85 10.94
C ILE A 49 3.18 -3.87 9.78
N LEU A 50 3.47 -2.58 10.00
CA LEU A 50 3.31 -1.55 8.97
C LEU A 50 4.33 -1.69 7.85
N HIS A 51 5.60 -2.01 8.16
CA HIS A 51 6.61 -2.34 7.15
C HIS A 51 6.15 -3.52 6.28
N ASP A 52 5.74 -4.63 6.90
CA ASP A 52 5.26 -5.84 6.20
C ASP A 52 4.05 -5.52 5.31
N HIS A 53 3.09 -4.76 5.83
CA HIS A 53 1.91 -4.38 5.07
C HIS A 53 2.25 -3.55 3.84
N LEU A 54 3.10 -2.51 3.99
CA LEU A 54 3.50 -1.64 2.89
C LEU A 54 4.26 -2.41 1.79
N LEU A 55 5.14 -3.34 2.16
CA LEU A 55 5.83 -4.19 1.18
C LEU A 55 4.87 -5.14 0.47
N ARG A 56 3.90 -5.69 1.19
CA ARG A 56 2.89 -6.58 0.59
C ARG A 56 1.94 -5.83 -0.34
N THR A 57 1.48 -4.64 0.02
CA THR A 57 0.49 -3.88 -0.77
C THR A 57 1.11 -3.08 -1.92
N MET A 58 2.33 -2.55 -1.73
CA MET A 58 2.98 -1.68 -2.72
C MET A 58 4.29 -2.26 -3.26
N GLY A 59 5.11 -2.84 -2.39
CA GLY A 59 6.39 -3.43 -2.80
C GLY A 59 6.22 -4.59 -3.78
N THR A 60 5.27 -5.50 -3.52
CA THR A 60 5.02 -6.68 -4.36
C THR A 60 4.64 -6.31 -5.79
N PRO A 61 3.62 -5.48 -6.07
CA PRO A 61 3.30 -5.09 -7.44
C PRO A 61 4.42 -4.31 -8.13
N ILE A 62 5.23 -3.53 -7.40
CA ILE A 62 6.41 -2.85 -7.94
C ILE A 62 7.46 -3.87 -8.41
N VAL A 63 7.79 -4.87 -7.56
CA VAL A 63 8.75 -5.93 -7.91
C VAL A 63 8.26 -6.74 -9.09
N ASP A 64 6.99 -7.14 -9.09
CA ASP A 64 6.42 -7.92 -10.20
C ASP A 64 6.53 -7.16 -11.52
N LYS A 65 6.16 -5.87 -11.54
CA LYS A 65 6.31 -4.99 -12.72
C LYS A 65 7.76 -4.88 -13.19
N ILE A 66 8.71 -4.70 -12.27
CA ILE A 66 10.14 -4.63 -12.60
C ILE A 66 10.60 -5.95 -13.23
N LEU A 67 10.31 -7.09 -12.60
CA LEU A 67 10.78 -8.39 -13.09
C LEU A 67 10.18 -8.71 -14.46
N PHE A 68 8.88 -8.48 -14.67
CA PHE A 68 8.26 -8.66 -15.99
C PHE A 68 8.84 -7.71 -17.05
N GLY A 69 9.02 -6.44 -16.70
CA GLY A 69 9.57 -5.44 -17.63
C GLY A 69 11.01 -5.74 -18.03
N LEU A 70 11.85 -6.17 -17.09
CA LEU A 70 13.24 -6.54 -17.33
C LEU A 70 13.38 -7.87 -18.08
N ASP A 71 12.52 -8.85 -17.79
CA ASP A 71 12.45 -10.10 -18.56
C ASP A 71 12.08 -9.83 -20.02
N LYS A 72 11.09 -8.96 -20.26
CA LYS A 72 10.72 -8.51 -21.61
C LYS A 72 11.89 -7.82 -22.32
N ASP A 73 12.59 -6.91 -21.64
CA ASP A 73 13.80 -6.25 -22.18
C ASP A 73 14.88 -7.27 -22.57
N ASN A 74 15.15 -8.25 -21.69
CA ASN A 74 16.15 -9.30 -21.90
C ASN A 74 15.80 -10.20 -23.09
N LYS A 75 14.53 -10.62 -23.22
CA LYS A 75 14.05 -11.43 -24.35
C LYS A 75 14.16 -10.69 -25.68
N LEU A 76 13.77 -9.42 -25.72
CA LEU A 76 13.90 -8.59 -26.92
C LEU A 76 15.36 -8.42 -27.33
N LYS A 77 16.26 -8.20 -26.35
CA LYS A 77 17.71 -8.10 -26.57
C LYS A 77 18.31 -9.39 -27.16
N ASN A 78 17.76 -10.54 -26.81
CA ASN A 78 18.19 -11.84 -27.32
C ASN A 78 17.50 -12.25 -28.63
N GLY A 79 16.67 -11.38 -29.23
CA GLY A 79 16.00 -11.64 -30.50
C GLY A 79 14.82 -12.60 -30.42
N MET A 80 14.25 -12.79 -29.23
CA MET A 80 13.02 -13.56 -29.04
C MET A 80 11.80 -12.68 -29.30
N GLU A 81 10.77 -13.24 -29.93
CA GLU A 81 9.46 -12.59 -30.03
C GLU A 81 8.75 -12.67 -28.67
N PHE A 82 8.09 -11.58 -28.30
CA PHE A 82 7.23 -11.51 -27.13
C PHE A 82 5.85 -11.08 -27.63
N GLU A 83 4.82 -11.88 -27.38
CA GLU A 83 3.45 -11.42 -27.61
C GLU A 83 3.17 -10.28 -26.64
N ASP A 84 2.69 -9.15 -27.14
CA ASP A 84 2.02 -8.14 -26.32
C ASP A 84 0.68 -8.70 -25.83
N SER A 85 0.72 -9.83 -25.12
CA SER A 85 -0.40 -10.28 -24.32
C SER A 85 -0.59 -9.20 -23.26
N GLU A 86 -1.75 -8.56 -23.33
CA GLU A 86 -2.19 -7.52 -22.41
C GLU A 86 -1.81 -7.90 -20.98
N GLU A 87 -1.13 -6.97 -20.32
CA GLU A 87 -0.71 -6.96 -18.92
C GLU A 87 -1.35 -8.08 -18.10
N GLN A 88 -0.72 -9.25 -18.08
CA GLN A 88 -1.13 -10.31 -17.16
C GLN A 88 -0.82 -9.80 -15.77
N HIS A 89 -1.83 -9.19 -15.14
CA HIS A 89 -1.90 -8.82 -13.72
C HIS A 89 -1.92 -10.08 -12.84
N VAL A 90 -1.08 -11.07 -13.15
CA VAL A 90 -0.86 -12.24 -12.32
C VAL A 90 0.22 -11.86 -11.33
N GLN A 91 -0.19 -11.71 -10.08
CA GLN A 91 0.74 -11.53 -8.97
C GLN A 91 1.68 -12.74 -8.93
N LEU A 92 2.99 -12.48 -8.96
CA LEU A 92 3.98 -13.55 -8.98
C LEU A 92 4.12 -14.19 -7.61
N SER A 93 4.19 -15.51 -7.59
CA SER A 93 4.68 -16.24 -6.44
C SER A 93 6.16 -15.94 -6.19
N THR A 94 6.62 -16.12 -4.95
CA THR A 94 8.02 -15.92 -4.57
C THR A 94 8.97 -16.79 -5.42
N THR A 95 8.54 -18.00 -5.79
CA THR A 95 9.30 -18.90 -6.67
C THR A 95 9.44 -18.34 -8.08
N GLU A 96 8.35 -17.82 -8.66
CA GLU A 96 8.38 -17.20 -10.00
C GLU A 96 9.24 -15.94 -10.01
N ARG A 97 9.12 -15.08 -8.98
CA ARG A 97 9.98 -13.90 -8.82
C ARG A 97 11.47 -14.28 -8.79
N THR A 98 11.80 -15.31 -8.02
CA THR A 98 13.19 -15.82 -7.90
C THR A 98 13.68 -16.38 -9.23
N PHE A 99 12.83 -17.08 -9.98
CA PHE A 99 13.17 -17.62 -11.29
C PHE A 99 13.46 -16.51 -12.30
N LEU A 100 12.56 -15.52 -12.42
CA LEU A 100 12.74 -14.37 -13.31
C LEU A 100 14.01 -13.58 -12.95
N ALA A 101 14.23 -13.32 -11.65
CA ALA A 101 15.43 -12.62 -11.19
C ALA A 101 16.73 -13.35 -11.59
N LYS A 102 16.75 -14.68 -11.55
CA LYS A 102 17.92 -15.49 -11.95
C LYS A 102 18.17 -15.51 -13.45
N ASP A 103 17.13 -15.43 -14.27
CA ASP A 103 17.23 -15.45 -15.73
C ASP A 103 17.79 -14.14 -16.33
N LEU A 104 17.77 -13.06 -15.54
CA LEU A 104 18.36 -11.78 -15.93
C LEU A 104 19.89 -11.90 -16.10
N PRO A 105 20.51 -11.08 -16.96
CA PRO A 105 21.93 -11.19 -17.26
C PRO A 105 22.82 -10.46 -16.24
N GLY A 106 23.98 -11.04 -15.93
CA GLY A 106 25.09 -10.35 -15.25
C GLY A 106 24.76 -9.83 -13.85
N GLN A 107 25.18 -8.60 -13.54
CA GLN A 107 24.97 -7.97 -12.23
C GLN A 107 23.48 -7.72 -11.95
N LEU A 108 22.68 -7.47 -12.99
CA LEU A 108 21.23 -7.29 -12.85
C LEU A 108 20.55 -8.52 -12.21
N SER A 109 21.03 -9.73 -12.51
CA SER A 109 20.56 -10.97 -11.86
C SER A 109 20.74 -10.93 -10.34
N SER A 110 21.93 -10.51 -9.90
CA SER A 110 22.27 -10.46 -8.48
C SER A 110 21.50 -9.37 -7.74
N LYS A 111 21.30 -8.20 -8.37
CA LYS A 111 20.51 -7.09 -7.80
C LYS A 111 19.01 -7.43 -7.73
N ALA A 112 18.46 -8.04 -8.77
CA ALA A 112 17.07 -8.50 -8.78
C ALA A 112 16.81 -9.59 -7.73
N GLN A 113 17.75 -10.52 -7.51
CA GLN A 113 17.63 -11.51 -6.43
C GLN A 113 17.65 -10.85 -5.05
N ALA A 114 18.55 -9.89 -4.82
CA ALA A 114 18.58 -9.12 -3.58
C ALA A 114 17.29 -8.32 -3.36
N LEU A 115 16.68 -7.78 -4.42
CA LEU A 115 15.38 -7.12 -4.35
C LEU A 115 14.26 -8.08 -3.93
N VAL A 116 14.23 -9.29 -4.50
CA VAL A 116 13.26 -10.33 -4.11
C VAL A 116 13.47 -10.74 -2.65
N GLU A 117 14.71 -10.92 -2.20
CA GLU A 117 15.03 -11.20 -0.80
C GLU A 117 14.63 -10.05 0.14
N ALA A 118 14.87 -8.79 -0.26
CA ALA A 118 14.53 -7.63 0.53
C ALA A 118 13.01 -7.44 0.67
N LEU A 119 12.24 -7.79 -0.37
CA LEU A 119 10.78 -7.80 -0.33
C LEU A 119 10.26 -8.77 0.75
N GLU A 120 10.85 -9.97 0.85
CA GLU A 120 10.51 -10.98 1.86
C GLU A 120 11.09 -10.66 3.25
N GLY A 121 12.11 -9.79 3.32
CA GLY A 121 12.78 -9.38 4.55
C GLY A 121 11.97 -8.44 5.45
N LYS A 122 10.80 -7.99 5.02
CA LYS A 122 9.85 -7.16 5.80
C LYS A 122 10.44 -5.86 6.34
N ARG A 123 11.45 -5.31 5.66
CA ARG A 123 12.12 -4.05 6.02
C ARG A 123 12.08 -3.08 4.86
N PHE A 124 11.36 -1.99 5.06
CA PHE A 124 11.14 -0.98 4.03
C PHE A 124 12.45 -0.33 3.57
N ASP A 125 13.33 0.06 4.49
CA ASP A 125 14.57 0.76 4.14
C ASP A 125 15.49 -0.14 3.29
N SER A 126 15.69 -1.39 3.74
CA SER A 126 16.46 -2.38 2.99
C SER A 126 15.85 -2.70 1.62
N PHE A 127 14.52 -2.73 1.52
CA PHE A 127 13.82 -2.87 0.25
C PHE A 127 14.06 -1.67 -0.67
N MET A 128 13.95 -0.44 -0.16
CA MET A 128 14.15 0.78 -0.96
C MET A 128 15.58 0.91 -1.48
N ASP A 129 16.56 0.46 -0.70
CA ASP A 129 17.97 0.39 -1.13
C ASP A 129 18.15 -0.64 -2.25
N ALA A 130 17.64 -1.87 -2.09
CA ALA A 130 17.71 -2.91 -3.11
C ALA A 130 16.93 -2.53 -4.40
N LEU A 131 15.82 -1.82 -4.25
CA LEU A 131 15.01 -1.30 -5.34
C LEU A 131 15.80 -0.26 -6.15
N ARG A 132 16.47 0.67 -5.46
CA ARG A 132 17.32 1.68 -6.10
C ARG A 132 18.49 1.04 -6.85
N ASP A 133 19.20 0.11 -6.20
CA ASP A 133 20.31 -0.62 -6.81
C ASP A 133 19.88 -1.36 -8.10
N THR A 134 18.69 -1.96 -8.08
CA THR A 134 18.15 -2.67 -9.25
C THR A 134 17.76 -1.71 -10.37
N ALA A 135 17.18 -0.55 -10.03
CA ALA A 135 16.88 0.50 -11.00
C ALA A 135 18.14 1.05 -11.66
N GLU A 136 19.17 1.36 -10.88
CA GLU A 136 20.44 1.88 -11.39
C GLU A 136 21.11 0.91 -12.36
N GLU A 137 21.14 -0.39 -12.03
CA GLU A 137 21.69 -1.43 -12.91
C GLU A 137 20.85 -1.66 -14.17
N SER A 138 19.54 -1.44 -14.11
CA SER A 138 18.63 -1.56 -15.27
C SER A 138 18.51 -0.29 -16.12
N GLY A 139 19.13 0.81 -15.70
CA GLY A 139 19.01 2.11 -16.36
C GLY A 139 17.69 2.84 -16.12
N LEU A 140 16.90 2.38 -15.14
CA LEU A 140 15.71 3.07 -14.65
C LEU A 140 16.12 4.16 -13.66
N LEU A 141 15.32 5.23 -13.58
CA LEU A 141 15.57 6.36 -12.68
C LEU A 141 14.31 6.68 -11.90
N PHE A 142 14.24 6.24 -10.64
CA PHE A 142 13.08 6.56 -9.81
C PHE A 142 13.11 8.00 -9.33
N LYS A 143 11.96 8.66 -9.45
CA LYS A 143 11.73 9.96 -8.82
C LYS A 143 11.87 9.83 -7.30
N LYS A 144 12.48 10.85 -6.72
CA LYS A 144 12.57 11.00 -5.26
C LYS A 144 11.47 11.94 -4.81
N LEU A 145 10.81 11.57 -3.73
CA LEU A 145 9.91 12.43 -3.00
C LEU A 145 10.72 13.59 -2.41
N ASP A 146 10.53 14.76 -2.98
CA ASP A 146 11.19 16.00 -2.53
C ASP A 146 10.26 16.83 -1.65
N GLU A 147 10.85 17.81 -0.94
CA GLU A 147 10.15 18.68 0.01
C GLU A 147 9.06 19.55 -0.64
N ARG A 148 9.04 19.68 -1.97
CA ARG A 148 8.02 20.43 -2.71
C ARG A 148 6.88 19.55 -3.17
N LEU A 149 7.18 18.31 -3.56
CA LEU A 149 6.21 17.34 -4.07
C LEU A 149 5.43 16.70 -2.92
N GLU A 150 6.08 16.42 -1.80
CA GLU A 150 5.44 15.79 -0.63
C GLU A 150 4.20 16.55 -0.14
N PRO A 151 4.24 17.87 0.13
CA PRO A 151 3.03 18.60 0.53
C PRO A 151 1.92 18.59 -0.53
N LEU A 152 2.28 18.60 -1.82
CA LEU A 152 1.29 18.55 -2.91
C LEU A 152 0.57 17.21 -2.97
N MET A 153 1.32 16.12 -2.83
CA MET A 153 0.76 14.76 -2.78
C MET A 153 -0.10 14.56 -1.53
N LEU A 154 0.36 15.02 -0.35
CA LEU A 154 -0.44 14.97 0.88
C LEU A 154 -1.74 15.78 0.75
N HIS A 155 -1.70 16.94 0.10
CA HIS A 155 -2.90 17.75 -0.13
C HIS A 155 -3.90 17.04 -1.03
N SER A 156 -3.43 16.45 -2.14
CA SER A 156 -4.28 15.64 -3.02
C SER A 156 -4.87 14.45 -2.28
N HIS A 157 -4.02 13.70 -1.56
CA HIS A 157 -4.43 12.54 -0.78
C HIS A 157 -5.45 12.89 0.32
N ARG A 158 -5.28 14.04 0.99
CA ARG A 158 -6.25 14.56 1.97
C ARG A 158 -7.60 14.80 1.33
N LYS A 159 -7.63 15.42 0.16
CA LYS A 159 -8.87 15.69 -0.58
C LYS A 159 -9.57 14.39 -0.97
N ASP A 160 -8.82 13.41 -1.45
CA ASP A 160 -9.36 12.10 -1.83
C ASP A 160 -9.88 11.32 -0.62
N LEU A 161 -9.14 11.31 0.49
CA LEU A 161 -9.59 10.71 1.75
C LEU A 161 -10.85 11.38 2.29
N ILE A 162 -10.95 12.71 2.24
CA ILE A 162 -12.17 13.44 2.64
C ILE A 162 -13.36 13.00 1.77
N ALA A 163 -13.18 12.89 0.46
CA ALA A 163 -14.22 12.41 -0.44
C ALA A 163 -14.63 10.97 -0.10
N GLN A 164 -13.66 10.07 0.07
CA GLN A 164 -13.91 8.67 0.43
C GLN A 164 -14.62 8.52 1.79
N VAL A 165 -14.17 9.23 2.83
CA VAL A 165 -14.79 9.23 4.16
C VAL A 165 -16.21 9.78 4.10
N SER A 166 -16.47 10.77 3.25
CA SER A 166 -17.80 11.35 3.10
C SER A 166 -18.77 10.37 2.42
N SER A 167 -18.33 9.72 1.33
CA SER A 167 -19.15 8.83 0.51
C SER A 167 -19.24 7.39 1.02
N GLU A 168 -18.38 6.97 1.94
CA GLU A 168 -18.36 5.59 2.46
C GLU A 168 -19.65 5.28 3.23
N THR A 169 -20.22 4.11 2.96
CA THR A 169 -21.43 3.63 3.64
C THR A 169 -21.18 2.36 4.43
N ASP A 170 -20.12 1.61 4.10
CA ASP A 170 -19.78 0.38 4.81
C ASP A 170 -19.01 0.66 6.11
N PRO A 171 -19.52 0.23 7.28
CA PRO A 171 -18.88 0.54 8.56
C PRO A 171 -17.50 -0.10 8.76
N VAL A 172 -17.26 -1.27 8.17
CA VAL A 172 -15.95 -1.94 8.30
C VAL A 172 -14.89 -1.22 7.46
N SER A 173 -15.23 -0.87 6.23
CA SER A 173 -14.35 -0.15 5.29
C SER A 173 -14.14 1.31 5.66
N PHE A 174 -15.08 1.90 6.41
CA PHE A 174 -15.00 3.27 6.92
C PHE A 174 -13.85 3.47 7.91
N LEU A 175 -13.66 2.51 8.83
CA LEU A 175 -12.69 2.63 9.92
C LEU A 175 -11.25 2.91 9.45
N PRO A 176 -10.63 2.13 8.54
CA PRO A 176 -9.28 2.42 8.09
C PRO A 176 -9.17 3.77 7.36
N LYS A 177 -10.22 4.20 6.62
CA LYS A 177 -10.25 5.48 5.90
C LYS A 177 -10.28 6.67 6.84
N VAL A 178 -11.14 6.63 7.86
CA VAL A 178 -11.23 7.72 8.85
C VAL A 178 -9.99 7.78 9.75
N VAL A 179 -9.41 6.63 10.11
CA VAL A 179 -8.15 6.57 10.86
C VAL A 179 -7.00 7.15 10.03
N ALA A 180 -6.90 6.82 8.74
CA ALA A 180 -5.90 7.40 7.85
C ALA A 180 -6.08 8.92 7.72
N LEU A 181 -7.31 9.42 7.59
CA LEU A 181 -7.59 10.86 7.54
C LEU A 181 -7.19 11.58 8.82
N LEU A 182 -7.56 11.04 9.98
CA LEU A 182 -7.21 11.62 11.29
C LEU A 182 -5.69 11.59 11.52
N PHE A 183 -5.03 10.51 11.10
CA PHE A 183 -3.57 10.41 11.15
C PHE A 183 -2.89 11.44 10.26
N LEU A 184 -3.38 11.62 9.04
CA LEU A 184 -2.90 12.63 8.11
C LEU A 184 -3.07 14.05 8.68
N GLN A 185 -4.19 14.36 9.31
CA GLN A 185 -4.42 15.67 9.96
C GLN A 185 -3.50 15.90 11.17
N ALA A 186 -3.22 14.86 11.95
CA ALA A 186 -2.44 14.96 13.19
C ALA A 186 -0.92 15.02 12.96
N TYR A 187 -0.42 14.23 12.01
CA TYR A 187 1.02 14.05 11.77
C TYR A 187 1.50 14.59 10.42
N ASN A 188 0.59 15.00 9.53
CA ASN A 188 0.89 15.39 8.16
C ASN A 188 1.68 14.31 7.41
N LYS A 189 1.28 13.04 7.60
CA LYS A 189 1.87 11.86 6.94
C LYS A 189 0.76 10.94 6.44
N ALA A 190 0.94 10.36 5.25
CA ALA A 190 -0.01 9.39 4.70
C ALA A 190 0.23 8.01 5.32
N LEU A 191 -0.83 7.33 5.75
CA LEU A 191 -0.74 6.02 6.39
C LEU A 191 -1.71 5.03 5.76
N GLN A 192 -1.20 3.84 5.47
CA GLN A 192 -2.00 2.66 5.16
C GLN A 192 -1.83 1.65 6.30
N ALA A 193 -2.83 1.57 7.18
CA ALA A 193 -2.80 0.65 8.31
C ALA A 193 -3.61 -0.62 8.03
N PRO A 194 -3.03 -1.83 8.15
CA PRO A 194 -3.80 -3.07 8.17
C PRO A 194 -4.65 -3.13 9.44
N GLY A 195 -5.75 -3.90 9.41
CA GLY A 195 -6.67 -4.03 10.56
C GLY A 195 -5.98 -4.32 11.90
N GLY A 196 -4.96 -5.19 11.90
CA GLY A 196 -4.19 -5.53 13.11
C GLY A 196 -3.35 -4.38 13.70
N ALA A 197 -3.06 -3.32 12.94
CA ALA A 197 -2.33 -2.15 13.42
C ALA A 197 -3.26 -0.99 13.80
N VAL A 198 -4.54 -1.01 13.40
CA VAL A 198 -5.47 0.12 13.59
C VAL A 198 -5.58 0.54 15.06
N GLY A 199 -5.67 -0.41 15.99
CA GLY A 199 -5.73 -0.09 17.43
C GLY A 199 -4.48 0.62 17.96
N ALA A 200 -3.30 0.25 17.47
CA ALA A 200 -2.04 0.90 17.84
C ALA A 200 -1.97 2.32 17.25
N VAL A 201 -2.41 2.51 16.00
CA VAL A 201 -2.52 3.83 15.36
C VAL A 201 -3.47 4.74 16.15
N ILE A 202 -4.63 4.24 16.58
CA ILE A 202 -5.57 5.00 17.41
C ILE A 202 -4.90 5.43 18.72
N THR A 203 -4.12 4.55 19.35
CA THR A 203 -3.39 4.87 20.59
C THR A 203 -2.40 6.03 20.39
N VAL A 204 -1.66 6.03 19.28
CA VAL A 204 -0.74 7.12 18.90
C VAL A 204 -1.47 8.44 18.63
N LEU A 205 -2.74 8.39 18.22
CA LEU A 205 -3.56 9.57 17.97
C LEU A 205 -4.16 10.17 19.25
N LYS A 206 -4.09 9.49 20.40
CA LYS A 206 -4.73 9.91 21.65
C LYS A 206 -4.38 11.34 22.06
N ASP A 207 -3.11 11.71 21.99
CA ASP A 207 -2.63 13.03 22.45
C ASP A 207 -2.71 14.10 21.34
N LYS A 208 -3.15 13.71 20.13
CA LYS A 208 -3.31 14.62 18.98
C LYS A 208 -4.76 14.94 18.67
N LEU A 209 -5.72 14.17 19.20
CA LEU A 209 -7.14 14.32 18.94
C LEU A 209 -7.88 14.93 20.12
N PRO A 210 -8.98 15.67 19.87
CA PRO A 210 -9.92 16.05 20.92
C PRO A 210 -10.45 14.81 21.66
N ALA A 211 -10.63 14.93 22.98
CA ALA A 211 -11.08 13.82 23.83
C ALA A 211 -12.42 13.20 23.38
N SER A 212 -13.33 14.03 22.83
CA SER A 212 -14.58 13.56 22.22
C SER A 212 -14.34 12.67 21.01
N THR A 213 -13.53 13.13 20.05
CA THR A 213 -13.17 12.36 18.84
C THR A 213 -12.47 11.06 19.19
N PHE A 214 -11.50 11.10 20.11
CA PHE A 214 -10.78 9.90 20.54
C PHE A 214 -11.71 8.86 21.17
N LYS A 215 -12.66 9.30 22.00
CA LYS A 215 -13.65 8.40 22.64
C LYS A 215 -14.51 7.70 21.59
N VAL A 216 -15.10 8.46 20.66
CA VAL A 216 -15.95 7.90 19.60
C VAL A 216 -15.15 6.96 18.70
N LEU A 217 -13.92 7.33 18.32
CA LEU A 217 -13.05 6.50 17.49
C LEU A 217 -12.69 5.17 18.17
N THR A 218 -12.38 5.21 19.47
CA THR A 218 -12.04 4.01 20.25
C THR A 218 -13.26 3.09 20.39
N GLU A 219 -14.44 3.66 20.62
CA GLU A 219 -15.71 2.94 20.68
C GLU A 219 -16.04 2.29 19.34
N TYR A 220 -15.90 3.04 18.24
CA TYR A 220 -16.06 2.55 16.87
C TYR A 220 -15.18 1.33 16.62
N HIS A 221 -13.87 1.47 16.83
CA HIS A 221 -12.91 0.38 16.63
C HIS A 221 -13.27 -0.86 17.48
N ALA A 222 -13.60 -0.67 18.76
CA ALA A 222 -13.99 -1.78 19.64
C ALA A 222 -15.26 -2.51 19.15
N THR A 223 -16.24 -1.78 18.62
CA THR A 223 -17.47 -2.37 18.08
C THR A 223 -17.21 -3.07 16.74
N THR A 224 -16.40 -2.51 15.86
CA THR A 224 -15.98 -3.16 14.60
C THR A 224 -15.23 -4.47 14.87
N VAL A 225 -14.28 -4.49 15.81
CA VAL A 225 -13.56 -5.72 16.18
C VAL A 225 -14.50 -6.80 16.71
N LYS A 226 -15.50 -6.42 17.52
CA LYS A 226 -16.52 -7.36 18.01
C LYS A 226 -17.39 -7.91 16.87
N LEU A 227 -17.79 -7.06 15.92
CA LEU A 227 -18.58 -7.48 14.75
C LEU A 227 -17.80 -8.52 13.92
N LEU A 228 -16.53 -8.23 13.62
CA LEU A 228 -15.67 -9.17 12.86
C LEU A 228 -15.45 -10.48 13.61
N ALA A 229 -15.23 -10.44 14.92
CA ALA A 229 -15.08 -11.64 15.73
C ALA A 229 -16.35 -12.51 15.76
N LEU A 230 -17.54 -11.89 15.77
CA LEU A 230 -18.81 -12.61 15.66
C LEU A 230 -18.98 -13.23 14.26
N GLN A 231 -18.59 -12.50 13.21
CA GLN A 231 -18.65 -12.99 11.83
C GLN A 231 -17.74 -14.21 11.62
N ASP A 232 -16.53 -14.18 12.18
CA ASP A 232 -15.61 -15.33 12.13
C ASP A 232 -16.18 -16.54 12.88
N ALA A 233 -16.80 -16.33 14.05
CA ALA A 233 -17.39 -17.38 14.86
C ALA A 233 -18.66 -18.01 14.24
N ALA A 234 -19.42 -17.23 13.47
CA ALA A 234 -20.66 -17.68 12.82
C ALA A 234 -20.45 -18.66 11.65
N THR A 235 -19.21 -18.85 11.18
CA THR A 235 -18.91 -19.76 10.06
C THR A 235 -19.04 -21.26 10.39
N GLY A 236 -19.35 -21.62 11.64
CA GLY A 236 -19.41 -23.02 12.12
C GLY A 236 -20.75 -23.50 12.70
N ASP A 237 -21.66 -22.62 13.11
CA ASP A 237 -23.00 -22.97 13.63
C ASP A 237 -23.96 -21.78 13.45
N GLU A 238 -25.09 -22.00 12.76
CA GLU A 238 -26.15 -21.00 12.56
C GLU A 238 -27.02 -20.87 13.83
N ASP A 239 -26.48 -20.24 14.88
CA ASP A 239 -27.27 -19.84 16.05
C ASP A 239 -27.94 -18.48 15.82
N ASP A 240 -29.28 -18.45 15.87
CA ASP A 240 -30.16 -17.28 15.68
C ASP A 240 -29.72 -16.07 16.56
N CYS A 241 -29.30 -16.34 17.80
CA CYS A 241 -28.83 -15.30 18.73
C CYS A 241 -27.51 -14.63 18.31
N THR A 242 -26.67 -15.28 17.49
CA THR A 242 -25.44 -14.70 16.98
C THR A 242 -25.75 -13.72 15.84
N SER A 243 -26.73 -14.04 15.00
CA SER A 243 -27.22 -13.17 13.92
C SER A 243 -27.78 -11.86 14.47
N ASP A 244 -28.65 -11.92 15.47
CA ASP A 244 -29.24 -10.73 16.12
C ASP A 244 -28.16 -9.80 16.70
N ARG A 245 -27.15 -10.37 17.36
CA ARG A 245 -26.03 -9.61 17.94
C ARG A 245 -25.16 -8.96 16.88
N MET A 246 -24.96 -9.61 15.72
CA MET A 246 -24.24 -9.00 14.60
C MET A 246 -25.01 -7.82 14.02
N LEU A 247 -26.33 -7.98 13.83
CA LEU A 247 -27.20 -6.95 13.29
C LEU A 247 -27.24 -5.72 14.21
N GLU A 248 -27.43 -5.92 15.53
CA GLU A 248 -27.40 -4.85 16.53
C GLU A 248 -26.08 -4.05 16.50
N LYS A 249 -24.94 -4.73 16.37
CA LYS A 249 -23.63 -4.07 16.32
C LYS A 249 -23.41 -3.33 15.01
N LYS A 250 -23.94 -3.85 13.90
CA LYS A 250 -23.88 -3.19 12.60
C LYS A 250 -24.76 -1.93 12.58
N GLU A 251 -25.99 -2.00 13.09
CA GLU A 251 -26.87 -0.84 13.24
C GLU A 251 -26.26 0.24 14.13
N ASP A 252 -25.66 -0.14 15.27
CA ASP A 252 -24.98 0.82 16.16
C ASP A 252 -23.82 1.55 15.45
N LEU A 253 -23.09 0.85 14.58
CA LEU A 253 -22.03 1.45 13.77
C LEU A 253 -22.58 2.39 12.69
N GLU A 254 -23.65 1.99 11.99
CA GLU A 254 -24.22 2.71 10.86
C GLU A 254 -25.04 3.94 11.29
N GLU A 255 -25.89 3.80 12.30
CA GLU A 255 -26.87 4.83 12.68
C GLU A 255 -26.32 5.84 13.68
N ARG A 256 -25.43 5.41 14.58
CA ARG A 256 -24.93 6.26 15.67
C ARG A 256 -23.47 6.66 15.47
N LEU A 257 -22.57 5.68 15.44
CA LEU A 257 -21.14 5.95 15.53
C LEU A 257 -20.54 6.52 14.24
N MET A 258 -20.98 6.06 13.07
CA MET A 258 -20.46 6.55 11.79
C MET A 258 -20.83 8.02 11.51
N PRO A 259 -22.10 8.47 11.65
CA PRO A 259 -22.44 9.87 11.43
C PRO A 259 -21.72 10.81 12.41
N GLU A 260 -21.63 10.41 13.69
CA GLU A 260 -20.91 11.16 14.71
C GLU A 260 -19.42 11.29 14.36
N LEU A 261 -18.76 10.17 14.03
CA LEU A 261 -17.34 10.16 13.68
C LEU A 261 -17.04 10.90 12.37
N LYS A 262 -17.92 10.81 11.36
CA LYS A 262 -17.84 11.63 10.14
C LYS A 262 -17.90 13.12 10.46
N SER A 263 -18.84 13.53 11.30
CA SER A 263 -18.98 14.95 11.67
C SER A 263 -17.73 15.48 12.38
N LEU A 264 -17.12 14.67 13.25
CA LEU A 264 -15.92 15.02 13.99
C LEU A 264 -14.68 15.05 13.08
N ALA A 265 -14.46 14.04 12.25
CA ALA A 265 -13.29 13.94 11.38
C ALA A 265 -13.30 14.93 10.20
N LEU A 266 -14.48 15.30 9.71
CA LEU A 266 -14.64 16.34 8.69
C LEU A 266 -14.71 17.74 9.29
N GLY A 267 -15.15 17.87 10.54
CA GLY A 267 -15.15 19.13 11.29
C GLY A 267 -13.73 19.64 11.55
N THR A 268 -12.82 18.76 11.97
CA THR A 268 -11.39 19.08 12.14
C THR A 268 -10.70 19.50 10.84
N SER A 269 -11.24 19.10 9.67
CA SER A 269 -10.68 19.49 8.37
C SER A 269 -10.93 20.96 8.01
N LYS A 270 -11.91 21.62 8.63
CA LYS A 270 -12.31 23.01 8.29
C LYS A 270 -11.51 24.09 9.05
N GLU A 271 -10.75 23.70 10.07
CA GLU A 271 -10.01 24.64 10.94
C GLU A 271 -8.50 24.71 10.62
N GLN A 272 -8.04 24.08 9.53
CA GLN A 272 -6.66 24.15 9.02
C GLN A 272 -6.67 24.52 7.54
#